data_AF-A0A699Y837-F1
#
_entry.id   AF-A0A699Y837-F1
#
_cell.length_a   1.000
_cell.length_b   1.000
_cell.length_c   1.000
_cell.angle_alpha   90.00
_cell.angle_beta   90.00
_cell.angle_gamma   90.00
#
_symmetry.space_group_name_H-M   'P 1'
#
loop_
_entity.id
_entity.type
_entity.pdbx_description
1 polymer ?
#
loop_
_entity_poly.entity_id
_entity_poly.type
_entity_poly.pdbx_seq_one_letter_code
_entity_poly.pdbx_strand_id
1 'polypeptide(L)'
;MAAVDFGACDVALALHACGAATDHALQQAQRTRAAFVVSPCCIGKLGAAGGQGDPPQLSTPAVPSTLAAGEQQAAAVAPQPLSYPRSRWLRQGLASLPDFLLLAQAGDISHAGAHSHSQLARLAKTSIELDRAQHMAEAGYLTALTSCVLQQLHPFKSDVIVGVPAEGVEEGSS
;
A
#
# COMPACT_ATOMS: atom_id res chain seq x y z
N MET A 1 4.50 21.93 -5.61
CA MET A 1 4.64 20.67 -6.36
C MET A 1 3.29 20.34 -6.95
N ALA A 2 3.20 20.26 -8.29
CA ALA A 2 1.98 19.82 -8.95
C ALA A 2 1.77 18.32 -8.65
N ALA A 3 0.55 17.95 -8.25
CA ALA A 3 0.16 16.55 -8.13
C ALA A 3 0.20 15.92 -9.52
N VAL A 4 0.89 14.79 -9.66
CA VAL A 4 0.77 13.97 -10.88
C VAL A 4 -0.59 13.28 -10.80
N ASP A 5 -1.50 13.67 -11.69
CA ASP A 5 -2.78 13.00 -11.89
C ASP A 5 -2.57 11.88 -12.91
N PHE A 6 -2.79 10.64 -12.48
CA PHE A 6 -2.69 9.45 -13.34
C PHE A 6 -3.98 9.18 -14.12
N GLY A 7 -5.01 10.02 -13.97
CA GLY A 7 -6.31 9.83 -14.61
C GLY A 7 -7.11 8.67 -14.02
N ALA A 8 -8.23 8.36 -14.67
CA ALA A 8 -9.04 7.19 -14.32
C ALA A 8 -8.26 5.90 -14.59
N CYS A 9 -8.41 4.92 -13.70
CA CYS A 9 -7.90 3.57 -13.91
C CYS A 9 -8.91 2.54 -13.38
N ASP A 10 -9.03 1.41 -14.08
CA ASP A 10 -9.88 0.29 -13.64
C ASP A 10 -9.13 -0.62 -12.66
N VAL A 11 -7.80 -0.67 -12.76
CA VAL A 11 -6.91 -1.48 -11.91
C VAL A 11 -5.67 -0.69 -11.51
N ALA A 12 -5.37 -0.65 -10.21
CA ALA A 12 -4.10 -0.21 -9.66
C ALA A 12 -3.19 -1.42 -9.38
N LEU A 13 -2.11 -1.54 -10.16
CA LEU A 13 -1.12 -2.61 -10.01
C LEU A 13 0.19 -2.04 -9.45
N ALA A 14 0.68 -2.62 -8.35
CA ALA A 14 1.95 -2.23 -7.76
C ALA A 14 2.74 -3.46 -7.28
N LEU A 15 3.77 -3.83 -8.03
CA LEU A 15 4.62 -4.99 -7.73
C LEU A 15 6.00 -4.52 -7.29
N HIS A 16 6.54 -5.13 -6.24
CA HIS A 16 7.78 -4.68 -5.63
C HIS A 16 7.71 -3.21 -5.15
N ALA A 17 6.52 -2.79 -4.69
CA ALA A 17 6.32 -1.48 -4.08
C ALA A 17 6.64 -1.54 -2.59
N CYS A 18 7.42 -0.59 -2.09
CA CYS A 18 7.87 -0.58 -0.70
C CYS A 18 7.33 0.68 0.01
N GLY A 19 6.94 0.53 1.27
CA GLY A 19 6.49 1.64 2.13
C GLY A 19 5.44 2.55 1.50
N ALA A 20 5.72 3.84 1.48
CA ALA A 20 4.79 4.86 0.97
C ALA A 20 4.37 4.65 -0.50
N ALA A 21 5.16 3.95 -1.32
CA ALA A 21 4.78 3.63 -2.70
C ALA A 21 3.56 2.71 -2.74
N THR A 22 3.53 1.69 -1.89
CA THR A 22 2.36 0.83 -1.67
C THR A 22 1.16 1.67 -1.25
N ASP A 23 1.39 2.60 -0.32
CA ASP A 23 0.33 3.42 0.23
C ASP A 23 -0.28 4.36 -0.80
N HIS A 24 0.52 4.92 -1.71
CA HIS A 24 0.05 5.74 -2.82
C HIS A 24 -0.72 4.94 -3.88
N ALA A 25 -0.29 3.71 -4.19
CA ALA A 25 -1.02 2.85 -5.12
C ALA A 25 -2.44 2.53 -4.59
N LEU A 26 -2.55 2.19 -3.31
CA LEU A 26 -3.84 1.96 -2.65
C LEU A 26 -4.69 3.23 -2.59
N GLN A 27 -4.06 4.38 -2.36
CA GLN A 27 -4.77 5.66 -2.36
C GLN A 27 -5.29 6.04 -3.75
N GLN A 28 -4.54 5.74 -4.81
CA GLN A 28 -5.01 5.92 -6.18
C GLN A 28 -6.23 5.03 -6.45
N ALA A 29 -6.15 3.74 -6.11
CA ALA A 29 -7.27 2.82 -6.23
C ALA A 29 -8.51 3.34 -5.49
N GLN A 30 -8.33 3.77 -4.23
CA GLN A 30 -9.41 4.34 -3.44
C GLN A 30 -10.06 5.57 -4.12
N ARG A 31 -9.25 6.48 -4.70
CA ARG A 31 -9.75 7.68 -5.38
C ARG A 31 -10.52 7.37 -6.65
N THR A 32 -10.03 6.43 -7.45
CA THR A 32 -10.62 6.11 -8.76
C THR A 32 -11.66 4.99 -8.68
N ARG A 33 -11.88 4.40 -7.50
CA ARG A 33 -12.65 3.16 -7.32
C ARG A 33 -12.12 2.00 -8.19
N ALA A 34 -10.81 1.95 -8.42
CA ALA A 34 -10.17 0.86 -9.16
C ALA A 34 -10.04 -0.41 -8.31
N ALA A 35 -10.13 -1.59 -8.93
CA ALA A 35 -9.60 -2.80 -8.32
C ALA A 35 -8.09 -2.65 -8.08
N PHE A 36 -7.50 -3.43 -7.18
CA PHE A 36 -6.06 -3.36 -6.94
C PHE A 36 -5.41 -4.71 -6.68
N VAL A 37 -4.14 -4.80 -7.10
CA VAL A 37 -3.23 -5.91 -6.78
C VAL A 37 -1.89 -5.29 -6.41
N VAL A 38 -1.49 -5.47 -5.15
CA VAL A 38 -0.27 -4.87 -4.63
C VAL A 38 0.58 -5.93 -3.95
N SER A 39 1.86 -6.02 -4.29
CA SER A 39 2.84 -6.91 -3.64
C SER A 39 3.90 -6.08 -2.90
N PRO A 40 3.71 -5.87 -1.58
CA PRO A 40 4.61 -5.06 -0.77
C PRO A 40 5.92 -5.80 -0.49
N CYS A 41 7.05 -5.21 -0.88
CA CYS A 41 8.36 -5.82 -0.71
C CYS A 41 8.95 -5.65 0.69
N CYS A 42 8.91 -4.43 1.20
CA CYS A 42 9.45 -4.02 2.48
C CYS A 42 8.58 -2.88 3.02
N ILE A 43 8.71 -2.62 4.32
CA ILE A 43 8.07 -1.47 4.94
C ILE A 43 8.78 -0.17 4.55
N GLY A 44 10.10 -0.22 4.31
CA GLY A 44 10.88 0.93 3.85
C GLY A 44 10.87 2.09 4.84
N LYS A 45 11.35 3.26 4.40
CA LYS A 45 11.26 4.49 5.21
C LYS A 45 9.82 5.01 5.16
N LEU A 46 8.95 4.51 6.03
CA LEU A 46 7.69 5.19 6.31
C LEU A 46 8.04 6.56 6.89
N GLY A 47 7.90 7.61 6.08
CA GLY A 47 8.06 8.96 6.54
C GLY A 47 7.06 9.21 7.66
N ALA A 48 7.55 9.40 8.87
CA ALA A 48 6.71 9.92 9.94
C ALA A 48 6.13 11.24 9.44
N ALA A 49 4.81 11.26 9.21
CA ALA A 49 4.09 12.51 9.05
C ALA A 49 4.24 13.28 10.37
N GLY A 50 5.30 14.10 10.48
CA GLY A 50 5.61 14.86 11.70
C GLY A 50 7.02 15.45 11.87
N GLY A 51 8.01 15.19 11.00
CA GLY A 51 9.35 15.74 11.21
C GLY A 51 10.12 16.00 9.92
N GLN A 52 10.68 17.21 9.81
CA GLN A 52 11.50 17.69 8.69
C GLN A 52 12.59 16.67 8.32
N GLY A 53 12.45 16.05 7.17
CA GLY A 53 13.44 15.21 6.53
C GLY A 53 12.99 15.04 5.09
N ASP A 54 13.89 15.30 4.14
CA ASP A 54 13.59 15.42 2.73
C ASP A 54 12.66 14.31 2.21
N PRO A 55 11.63 14.63 1.41
CA PRO A 55 10.79 13.62 0.78
C PRO A 55 11.68 12.69 -0.08
N PRO A 56 11.42 11.37 -0.09
CA PRO A 56 12.15 10.47 -0.95
C PRO A 56 11.98 10.93 -2.40
N GLN A 57 13.09 11.31 -3.03
CA GLN A 57 13.15 11.53 -4.47
C GLN A 57 12.88 10.19 -5.15
N LEU A 58 11.62 9.94 -5.51
CA LEU A 58 11.29 8.96 -6.54
C LEU A 58 11.88 9.50 -7.85
N SER A 59 13.03 9.00 -8.25
CA SER A 59 13.47 9.10 -9.64
C SER A 59 12.49 8.30 -10.48
N THR A 60 11.55 8.98 -11.11
CA THR A 60 10.61 8.36 -12.06
C THR A 60 11.40 7.86 -13.28
N PRO A 61 11.34 6.56 -13.64
CA PRO A 61 11.68 6.18 -15.01
C PRO A 61 10.61 6.81 -15.91
N ALA A 62 11.06 7.57 -16.91
CA ALA A 62 10.20 8.19 -17.90
C ALA A 62 9.41 7.09 -18.63
N VAL A 63 8.10 7.02 -18.38
CA VAL A 63 7.19 6.21 -19.19
C VAL A 63 6.89 7.05 -20.44
N PRO A 64 7.19 6.57 -21.66
CA PRO A 64 6.84 7.29 -22.87
C PRO A 64 5.31 7.36 -22.99
N SER A 65 4.77 8.58 -22.91
CA SER A 65 3.36 8.87 -23.14
C SER A 65 3.05 8.72 -24.63
N THR A 66 2.48 7.58 -25.00
CA THR A 66 1.78 7.41 -26.28
C THR A 66 0.42 6.80 -26.02
N LEU A 67 -0.46 7.53 -25.33
CA LEU A 67 -1.90 7.30 -25.43
C LEU A 67 -2.60 8.66 -25.54
N ALA A 68 -3.38 8.78 -26.61
CA ALA A 68 -3.94 10.00 -27.15
C ALA A 68 -5.03 10.59 -26.24
N ALA A 69 -5.19 11.90 -26.37
CA ALA A 69 -6.13 12.73 -25.65
C ALA A 69 -7.58 12.22 -25.78
N GLY A 70 -8.20 11.94 -24.64
CA GLY A 70 -9.64 12.01 -24.44
C GLY A 70 -9.90 13.03 -23.35
N GLU A 71 -10.51 14.15 -23.71
CA GLU A 71 -10.91 15.21 -22.78
C GLU A 71 -12.02 14.68 -21.85
N GLN A 72 -11.68 14.45 -20.59
CA GLN A 72 -12.63 14.46 -19.49
C GLN A 72 -12.02 15.20 -18.30
N GLN A 73 -12.58 16.37 -18.01
CA GLN A 73 -12.34 17.11 -16.76
C GLN A 73 -12.72 16.23 -15.56
N ALA A 74 -11.76 15.53 -14.98
CA ALA A 74 -11.83 15.07 -13.60
C ALA A 74 -11.11 16.12 -12.75
N ALA A 75 -11.81 16.70 -11.77
CA ALA A 75 -11.22 17.68 -10.87
C ALA A 75 -10.06 17.04 -10.11
N ALA A 76 -8.84 17.53 -10.32
CA ALA A 76 -7.63 17.04 -9.66
C ALA A 76 -7.75 17.23 -8.13
N VAL A 77 -8.04 16.16 -7.41
CA VAL A 77 -8.04 16.14 -5.95
C VAL A 77 -6.60 16.01 -5.48
N ALA A 78 -6.10 17.01 -4.75
CA ALA A 78 -4.76 17.00 -4.19
C ALA A 78 -4.52 15.73 -3.33
N PRO A 79 -3.30 15.14 -3.39
CA PRO A 79 -3.06 13.89 -2.69
C PRO A 79 -3.19 14.09 -1.18
N GLN A 80 -4.17 13.44 -0.56
CA GLN A 80 -4.33 13.51 0.89
C GLN A 80 -3.10 12.97 1.61
N PRO A 81 -2.65 13.62 2.70
CA PRO A 81 -1.50 13.17 3.46
C PRO A 81 -1.73 11.77 4.04
N LEU A 82 -0.71 10.93 3.96
CA LEU A 82 -0.73 9.59 4.55
C LEU A 82 -0.63 9.70 6.08
N SER A 83 -1.51 9.00 6.79
CA SER A 83 -1.53 8.92 8.25
C SER A 83 -1.41 7.45 8.67
N TYR A 84 -0.59 7.18 9.68
CA TYR A 84 -0.35 5.84 10.20
C TYR A 84 -0.66 5.77 11.70
N PRO A 85 -1.19 4.64 12.20
CA PRO A 85 -1.73 3.51 11.45
C PRO A 85 -2.93 3.91 10.55
N ARG A 86 -3.20 3.16 9.49
CA ARG A 86 -4.19 3.53 8.46
C ARG A 86 -5.61 3.09 8.81
N SER A 87 -5.77 1.89 9.37
CA SER A 87 -7.06 1.32 9.78
C SER A 87 -7.45 1.74 11.19
N ARG A 88 -8.75 1.74 11.50
CA ARG A 88 -9.19 1.93 12.89
C ARG A 88 -8.77 0.77 13.78
N TRP A 89 -8.74 -0.46 13.24
CA TRP A 89 -8.29 -1.65 13.97
C TRP A 89 -6.88 -1.47 14.56
N LEU A 90 -5.90 -1.11 13.73
CA LEU A 90 -4.52 -0.98 14.23
C LEU A 90 -4.36 0.28 15.10
N ARG A 91 -5.10 1.37 14.82
CA ARG A 91 -5.14 2.55 15.70
C ARG A 91 -5.68 2.26 17.09
N GLN A 92 -6.64 1.33 17.22
CA GLN A 92 -7.18 0.91 18.51
C GLN A 92 -6.24 -0.06 19.23
N GLY A 93 -5.47 -0.85 18.47
CA GLY A 93 -4.51 -1.82 19.02
C GLY A 93 -3.17 -1.22 19.46
N LEU A 94 -2.78 -0.05 18.94
CA LEU A 94 -1.54 0.63 19.29
C LEU A 94 -1.82 1.92 20.08
N ALA A 95 -1.06 2.17 21.15
CA ALA A 95 -1.27 3.34 21.99
C ALA A 95 -0.77 4.64 21.35
N SER A 96 0.23 4.56 20.47
CA SER A 96 0.90 5.75 19.93
C SER A 96 1.57 5.53 18.56
N LEU A 97 1.89 6.64 17.88
CA LEU A 97 2.70 6.61 16.64
C LEU A 97 4.08 5.97 16.84
N PRO A 98 4.84 6.24 17.93
CA PRO A 98 6.06 5.51 18.25
C PRO A 98 5.92 3.99 18.23
N ASP A 99 4.81 3.44 18.74
CA ASP A 99 4.58 1.98 18.72
C ASP A 99 4.42 1.44 17.30
N PHE A 100 3.73 2.20 16.44
CA PHE A 100 3.63 1.89 15.03
C PHE A 100 4.99 1.95 14.34
N LEU A 101 5.81 2.95 14.63
CA LEU A 101 7.16 3.06 14.07
C LEU A 101 8.07 1.91 14.53
N LEU A 102 7.92 1.45 15.77
CA LEU A 102 8.63 0.27 16.26
C LEU A 102 8.17 -1.00 15.54
N LEU A 103 6.86 -1.16 15.32
CA LEU A 103 6.31 -2.26 14.51
C LEU A 103 6.83 -2.22 13.07
N ALA A 104 6.88 -1.02 12.47
CA ALA A 104 7.42 -0.79 11.13
C ALA A 104 8.91 -1.13 11.04
N GLN A 105 9.69 -0.72 12.03
CA GLN A 105 11.10 -1.06 12.12
C GLN A 105 11.33 -2.56 12.30
N ALA A 106 10.52 -3.23 13.13
CA ALA A 106 10.58 -4.68 13.32
C ALA A 106 10.24 -5.44 12.03
N GLY A 107 9.30 -4.92 11.25
CA GLY A 107 8.85 -5.49 9.97
C GLY A 107 9.67 -5.08 8.75
N ASP A 108 10.71 -4.23 8.88
CA ASP A 108 11.49 -3.78 7.74
C ASP A 108 12.58 -4.79 7.36
N ILE A 109 12.38 -5.45 6.22
CA ILE A 109 13.22 -6.57 5.73
C ILE A 109 14.07 -6.09 4.54
N SER A 110 14.40 -4.79 4.52
CA SER A 110 15.08 -4.12 3.40
C SER A 110 16.46 -4.72 3.06
N HIS A 111 17.05 -5.54 3.92
CA HIS A 111 18.24 -6.32 3.62
C HIS A 111 18.10 -7.75 4.15
N ALA A 112 18.31 -8.73 3.27
CA ALA A 112 18.23 -10.18 3.53
C ALA A 112 19.33 -10.71 4.49
N GLY A 113 19.76 -9.91 5.46
CA GLY A 113 20.54 -10.39 6.58
C GLY A 113 19.68 -11.29 7.46
N ALA A 114 20.28 -12.32 8.05
CA ALA A 114 19.59 -13.18 9.01
C ALA A 114 19.07 -12.33 10.18
N HIS A 115 17.78 -11.98 10.16
CA HIS A 115 17.14 -11.38 11.32
C HIS A 115 17.25 -12.39 12.47
N SER A 116 17.76 -11.95 13.63
CA SER A 116 17.77 -12.75 14.86
C SER A 116 16.37 -13.26 15.22
N HIS A 117 15.32 -12.58 14.75
CA HIS A 117 13.91 -12.91 14.95
C HIS A 117 13.10 -12.86 13.64
N SER A 118 13.43 -13.70 12.67
CA SER A 118 12.75 -13.78 11.37
C SER A 118 11.22 -13.94 11.45
N GLN A 119 10.72 -14.67 12.44
CA GLN A 119 9.28 -14.84 12.66
C GLN A 119 8.62 -13.54 13.13
N LEU A 120 9.26 -12.80 14.04
CA LEU A 120 8.76 -11.52 14.53
C LEU A 120 8.72 -10.49 13.41
N ALA A 121 9.77 -10.42 12.59
CA ALA A 121 9.81 -9.52 11.44
C ALA A 121 8.69 -9.82 10.43
N ARG A 122 8.43 -11.10 10.17
CA ARG A 122 7.31 -11.51 9.31
C ARG A 122 5.96 -11.12 9.90
N LEU A 123 5.73 -11.40 11.19
CA LEU A 123 4.47 -11.02 11.86
C LEU A 123 4.27 -9.49 11.87
N ALA A 124 5.34 -8.73 12.17
CA ALA A 124 5.30 -7.28 12.16
C ALA A 124 4.96 -6.73 10.77
N LYS A 125 5.60 -7.27 9.72
CA LYS A 125 5.26 -6.95 8.32
C LYS A 125 3.81 -7.29 8.01
N THR A 126 3.36 -8.51 8.30
CA THR A 126 1.98 -8.96 8.06
C THR A 126 0.98 -8.06 8.77
N SER A 127 1.25 -7.59 9.99
CA SER A 127 0.38 -6.64 10.71
C SER A 127 0.22 -5.31 9.97
N ILE A 128 1.29 -4.81 9.33
CA ILE A 128 1.23 -3.56 8.55
C ILE A 128 0.51 -3.78 7.22
N GLU A 129 0.72 -4.91 6.55
CA GLU A 129 -0.05 -5.23 5.35
C GLU A 129 -1.53 -5.45 5.65
N LEU A 130 -1.84 -6.03 6.82
CA LEU A 130 -3.21 -6.17 7.31
C LEU A 130 -3.82 -4.80 7.64
N ASP A 131 -3.07 -3.87 8.21
CA ASP A 131 -3.53 -2.49 8.42
C ASP A 131 -3.92 -1.81 7.11
N ARG A 132 -3.11 -1.97 6.07
CA ARG A 132 -3.43 -1.48 4.71
C ARG A 132 -4.68 -2.13 4.14
N ALA A 133 -4.81 -3.45 4.26
CA ALA A 133 -5.97 -4.20 3.78
C ALA A 133 -7.26 -3.79 4.51
N GLN A 134 -7.19 -3.62 5.83
CA GLN A 134 -8.30 -3.17 6.66
C GLN A 134 -8.68 -1.72 6.36
N HIS A 135 -7.70 -0.84 6.12
CA HIS A 135 -7.98 0.53 5.69
C HIS A 135 -8.77 0.57 4.37
N MET A 136 -8.42 -0.28 3.41
CA MET A 136 -9.18 -0.39 2.16
C MET A 136 -10.56 -0.99 2.39
N ALA A 137 -10.69 -1.98 3.29
CA ALA A 137 -12.00 -2.54 3.67
C ALA A 137 -12.92 -1.49 4.30
N GLU A 138 -12.38 -0.64 5.18
CA GLU A 138 -13.08 0.51 5.76
C GLU A 138 -13.52 1.54 4.70
N ALA A 139 -12.84 1.57 3.55
CA ALA A 139 -13.19 2.39 2.39
C ALA A 139 -14.16 1.69 1.41
N GLY A 140 -14.82 0.61 1.83
CA GLY A 140 -15.83 -0.09 1.03
C GLY A 140 -15.26 -1.00 -0.05
N TYR A 141 -14.12 -1.64 0.23
CA TYR A 141 -13.57 -2.70 -0.61
C TYR A 141 -13.78 -4.08 0.02
N LEU A 142 -13.96 -5.10 -0.82
CA LEU A 142 -13.67 -6.48 -0.43
C LEU A 142 -12.17 -6.69 -0.62
N THR A 143 -11.46 -7.06 0.46
CA THR A 143 -10.00 -7.18 0.44
C THR A 143 -9.54 -8.56 0.92
N ALA A 144 -8.41 -9.01 0.38
CA ALA A 144 -7.73 -10.19 0.87
C ALA A 144 -6.23 -9.92 0.97
N LEU A 145 -5.63 -10.35 2.08
CA LEU A 145 -4.19 -10.47 2.24
C LEU A 145 -3.83 -11.94 2.01
N THR A 146 -3.08 -12.20 0.94
CA THR A 146 -2.65 -13.53 0.52
C THR A 146 -1.13 -13.61 0.39
N SER A 147 -0.61 -14.79 0.12
CA SER A 147 0.81 -15.05 -0.10
C SER A 147 1.03 -15.65 -1.49
N CYS A 148 2.00 -15.13 -2.23
CA CYS A 148 2.42 -15.72 -3.49
C CYS A 148 3.12 -17.07 -3.22
N VAL A 149 2.78 -18.09 -4.01
CA VAL A 149 3.11 -19.53 -3.81
C VAL A 149 4.62 -19.83 -3.72
N LEU A 150 5.49 -18.85 -3.99
CA LEU A 150 6.95 -18.94 -3.88
C LEU A 150 7.50 -18.57 -2.50
N GLN A 151 6.70 -18.67 -1.43
CA GLN A 151 7.15 -18.38 -0.05
C GLN A 151 8.40 -19.18 0.37
N GLN A 152 8.65 -20.33 -0.26
CA GLN A 152 9.86 -21.15 -0.07
C GLN A 152 11.14 -20.51 -0.63
N LEU A 153 11.04 -19.65 -1.67
CA LEU A 153 12.18 -18.99 -2.31
C LEU A 153 12.43 -17.58 -1.73
N HIS A 154 11.38 -16.88 -1.29
CA HIS A 154 11.47 -15.53 -0.73
C HIS A 154 10.48 -15.32 0.44
N PRO A 155 10.80 -15.80 1.65
CA PRO A 155 9.85 -15.89 2.78
C PRO A 155 9.38 -14.54 3.35
N PHE A 156 9.95 -13.43 2.86
CA PHE A 156 9.73 -12.07 3.37
C PHE A 156 9.11 -11.13 2.33
N LYS A 157 8.99 -11.57 1.07
CA LYS A 157 8.50 -10.78 -0.08
C LYS A 157 7.38 -11.52 -0.80
N SER A 158 6.50 -12.16 -0.04
CA SER A 158 5.43 -13.00 -0.58
C SER A 158 4.04 -12.42 -0.38
N ASP A 159 3.87 -11.44 0.50
CA ASP A 159 2.55 -10.85 0.77
C ASP A 159 2.00 -10.16 -0.49
N VAL A 160 0.72 -10.38 -0.75
CA VAL A 160 -0.05 -9.73 -1.80
C VAL A 160 -1.37 -9.25 -1.20
N ILE A 161 -1.67 -7.98 -1.37
CA ILE A 161 -2.96 -7.40 -1.03
C ILE A 161 -3.75 -7.24 -2.31
N VAL A 162 -4.94 -7.81 -2.34
CA VAL A 162 -5.88 -7.65 -3.46
C VAL A 162 -7.18 -7.05 -2.94
N GLY A 163 -7.89 -6.33 -3.80
CA GLY A 163 -9.22 -5.89 -3.47
C GLY A 163 -10.00 -5.33 -4.65
N VAL A 164 -11.32 -5.37 -4.51
CA VAL A 164 -12.29 -4.81 -5.47
C VAL A 164 -13.30 -3.94 -4.72
N PRO A 165 -13.83 -2.87 -5.34
CA PRO A 165 -14.99 -2.15 -4.82
C PRO A 165 -16.10 -3.12 -4.43
N ALA A 166 -16.71 -2.94 -3.25
CA ALA A 166 -17.80 -3.82 -2.82
C ALA A 166 -19.07 -3.59 -3.66
N GLU A 167 -19.30 -2.38 -4.15
CA GLU A 167 -20.32 -2.10 -5.15
C GLU A 167 -19.91 -2.68 -6.51
N GLY A 168 -20.79 -3.48 -7.12
CA GLY A 168 -20.55 -4.13 -8.42
C GLY A 168 -20.15 -5.60 -8.33
N VAL A 169 -19.95 -6.16 -7.13
CA VAL A 169 -19.89 -7.61 -6.95
C VAL A 169 -21.32 -8.14 -6.89
N GLU A 170 -21.90 -8.42 -8.06
CA GLU A 170 -23.10 -9.26 -8.16
C GLU A 170 -22.76 -10.58 -7.47
N GLU A 171 -23.51 -10.95 -6.41
CA GLU A 171 -23.38 -12.28 -5.83
C GLU A 171 -23.68 -13.28 -6.94
N GLY A 172 -22.62 -13.90 -7.47
CA GLY A 172 -22.72 -14.96 -8.46
C GLY A 172 -23.61 -16.05 -7.88
N SER A 173 -24.88 -16.01 -8.26
CA SER A 173 -25.89 -16.99 -7.92
C SER A 173 -25.40 -18.32 -8.48
N SER A 174 -24.84 -19.15 -7.60
CA SER A 174 -24.48 -20.54 -7.89
C SER A 174 -25.65 -21.44 -7.57
#